data_AF-A0A4Q0IBD6-F1
#
_entry.id   AF-A0A4Q0IBD6-F1
#
_cell.length_a   1.000
_cell.length_b   1.000
_cell.length_c   1.000
_cell.angle_alpha   90.00
_cell.angle_beta   90.00
_cell.angle_gamma   90.00
#
_symmetry.space_group_name_H-M   'P 1'
#
loop_
_entity.id
_entity.type
_entity.pdbx_description
1 polymer ?
#
loop_
_entity_poly.entity_id
_entity_poly.type
_entity_poly.pdbx_seq_one_letter_code
_entity_poly.pdbx_strand_id
1 'polypeptide(L)'
;MMAMSQGEAQLFPLMENTRNIARLKKEAHLAVTNRGYEGIGGHTWLEFNLRKKELSDIRVRKAINHAINRGFIIEKLHNNLSSSSTGPLTPQSPFYEPEVESYPYDRKKAQARLDEADGKRGHVGVRISLT
;
A
#
# COMPACT_ATOMS: atom_id res chain seq x y z
N MET A 1 -17.18 -0.85 17.34
CA MET A 1 -16.09 -0.37 18.21
C MET A 1 -16.56 -0.04 19.62
N MET A 2 -17.57 0.83 19.83
CA MET A 2 -18.15 1.04 21.17
C MET A 2 -18.74 -0.25 21.75
N ALA A 3 -19.45 -1.04 20.93
CA ALA A 3 -19.95 -2.36 21.33
C ALA A 3 -18.85 -3.33 21.83
N MET A 4 -17.64 -3.31 21.25
CA MET A 4 -16.50 -4.09 21.78
C MET A 4 -16.07 -3.56 23.15
N SER A 5 -15.95 -2.24 23.28
CA SER A 5 -15.57 -1.60 24.54
C SER A 5 -16.59 -1.84 25.66
N GLN A 6 -17.89 -1.89 25.35
CA GLN A 6 -18.97 -2.17 26.29
C GLN A 6 -19.20 -3.67 26.53
N GLY A 7 -18.47 -4.56 25.84
CA GLY A 7 -18.66 -6.02 25.96
C GLY A 7 -19.93 -6.56 25.28
N GLU A 8 -20.65 -5.73 24.53
CA GLU A 8 -21.83 -6.11 23.75
C GLU A 8 -21.48 -6.99 22.54
N ALA A 9 -20.26 -6.83 22.01
CA ALA A 9 -19.72 -7.64 20.93
C ALA A 9 -18.46 -8.39 21.39
N GLN A 10 -18.35 -9.66 20.99
CA GLN A 10 -17.26 -10.55 21.40
C GLN A 10 -16.16 -10.68 20.33
N LEU A 11 -16.46 -10.37 19.07
CA LEU A 11 -15.51 -10.43 17.96
C LEU A 11 -15.76 -9.31 16.95
N PHE A 12 -14.68 -8.68 16.49
CA PHE A 12 -14.72 -7.70 15.42
C PHE A 12 -13.57 -7.97 14.42
N PRO A 13 -13.84 -8.71 13.33
CA PRO A 13 -12.82 -9.08 12.36
C PRO A 13 -12.48 -7.92 11.41
N LEU A 14 -11.34 -8.03 10.70
CA LEU A 14 -10.96 -7.16 9.58
C LEU A 14 -10.92 -5.65 9.95
N MET A 15 -10.32 -5.34 11.09
CA MET A 15 -10.10 -3.95 11.49
C MET A 15 -9.03 -3.28 10.63
N GLU A 16 -9.41 -2.27 9.86
CA GLU A 16 -8.47 -1.49 9.04
C GLU A 16 -8.14 -0.11 9.63
N ASN A 17 -9.03 0.46 10.45
CA ASN A 17 -8.83 1.78 11.01
C ASN A 17 -7.78 1.77 12.13
N THR A 18 -6.63 2.38 11.86
CA THR A 18 -5.46 2.37 12.76
C THR A 18 -5.68 3.09 14.09
N ARG A 19 -6.51 4.13 14.13
CA ARG A 19 -6.88 4.84 15.37
C ARG A 19 -7.72 3.96 16.28
N ASN A 20 -8.66 3.24 15.68
CA ASN A 20 -9.51 2.28 16.37
C ASN A 20 -8.69 1.11 16.96
N ILE A 21 -7.74 0.56 16.20
CA ILE A 21 -6.80 -0.46 16.69
C ILE A 21 -5.99 0.08 17.88
N ALA A 22 -5.42 1.28 17.75
CA ALA A 22 -4.62 1.89 18.81
C ALA A 22 -5.42 2.16 20.08
N ARG A 23 -6.72 2.48 19.96
CA ARG A 23 -7.61 2.66 21.11
C ARG A 23 -7.93 1.34 21.80
N LEU A 24 -8.41 0.33 21.07
CA LEU A 24 -8.80 -0.94 21.68
C LEU A 24 -7.62 -1.69 22.30
N LYS A 25 -6.41 -1.54 21.73
CA LYS A 25 -5.19 -2.10 22.33
C LYS A 25 -4.91 -1.62 23.76
N LYS A 26 -5.51 -0.50 24.19
CA LYS A 26 -5.36 0.05 25.54
C LYS A 26 -6.42 -0.47 26.53
N GLU A 27 -7.43 -1.18 26.04
CA GLU A 27 -8.52 -1.69 26.86
C GLU A 27 -8.12 -3.07 27.41
N ALA A 28 -7.95 -3.18 28.73
CA ALA A 28 -7.38 -4.36 29.37
C ALA A 28 -8.22 -5.63 29.20
N HIS A 29 -9.52 -5.49 28.94
CA HIS A 29 -10.46 -6.60 28.73
C HIS A 29 -10.52 -7.08 27.27
N LEU A 30 -9.74 -6.50 26.36
CA LEU A 30 -9.75 -6.86 24.94
C LEU A 30 -8.42 -7.46 24.49
N ALA A 31 -8.50 -8.58 23.79
CA ALA A 31 -7.39 -9.12 23.01
C ALA A 31 -7.45 -8.55 21.58
N VAL A 32 -6.44 -7.77 21.19
CA VAL A 32 -6.30 -7.26 19.81
C VAL A 32 -5.12 -7.95 19.15
N THR A 33 -5.39 -8.74 18.11
CA THR A 33 -4.38 -9.53 17.40
C THR A 33 -4.53 -9.42 15.88
N ASN A 34 -3.41 -9.52 15.17
CA ASN A 34 -3.35 -9.69 13.73
C ASN A 34 -3.15 -11.15 13.30
N ARG A 35 -3.05 -12.09 14.26
CA ARG A 35 -2.93 -13.52 13.99
C ARG A 35 -4.23 -14.09 13.42
N GLY A 36 -4.11 -15.07 12.55
CA GLY A 36 -5.23 -15.72 11.84
C GLY A 36 -5.56 -15.10 10.47
N TYR A 37 -4.90 -13.99 10.10
CA TYR A 37 -5.06 -13.32 8.81
C TYR A 37 -3.93 -13.61 7.83
N GLU A 38 -3.01 -14.51 8.16
CA GLU A 38 -1.81 -14.81 7.38
C GLU A 38 -2.12 -15.30 5.95
N GLY A 39 -3.21 -16.06 5.79
CA GLY A 39 -3.68 -16.58 4.50
C GLY A 39 -4.71 -15.71 3.77
N ILE A 40 -5.44 -14.84 4.50
CA ILE A 40 -6.39 -13.89 3.89
C ILE A 40 -5.65 -12.64 3.42
N GLY A 41 -4.60 -12.24 4.16
CA GLY A 41 -3.59 -11.31 3.74
C GLY A 41 -4.11 -10.00 3.17
N GLY A 42 -4.49 -9.05 4.03
CA GLY A 42 -4.87 -7.71 3.57
C GLY A 42 -3.73 -7.06 2.80
N HIS A 43 -3.88 -6.96 1.47
CA HIS A 43 -2.95 -6.28 0.57
C HIS A 43 -3.56 -4.99 0.07
N THR A 44 -2.85 -3.89 0.25
CA THR A 44 -3.16 -2.63 -0.43
C THR A 44 -2.22 -2.48 -1.61
N TRP A 45 -2.77 -2.46 -2.82
CA TRP A 45 -2.01 -2.18 -4.03
C TRP A 45 -2.68 -1.11 -4.89
N LEU A 46 -1.89 -0.53 -5.78
CA LEU A 46 -2.37 0.32 -6.86
C LEU A 46 -2.39 -0.51 -8.13
N GLU A 47 -3.56 -0.70 -8.71
CA GLU A 47 -3.71 -1.36 -10.00
C GLU A 47 -3.79 -0.33 -11.14
N PHE A 48 -3.14 -0.64 -12.26
CA PHE A 48 -3.12 0.23 -13.43
C PHE A 48 -4.12 -0.25 -14.48
N ASN A 49 -5.04 0.63 -14.89
CA ASN A 49 -5.91 0.35 -16.03
C ASN A 49 -5.12 0.43 -17.34
N LEU A 50 -4.64 -0.71 -17.82
CA LEU A 50 -3.82 -0.79 -19.05
C LEU A 50 -4.58 -0.45 -20.34
N ARG A 51 -5.91 -0.30 -20.29
CA ARG A 51 -6.70 0.20 -21.43
C ARG A 51 -6.50 1.70 -21.68
N LYS A 52 -5.97 2.44 -20.70
CA LYS A 52 -5.56 3.84 -20.87
C LYS A 52 -4.17 3.87 -21.48
N LYS A 53 -4.02 4.58 -22.60
CA LYS A 53 -2.78 4.62 -23.40
C LYS A 53 -1.56 4.97 -22.54
N GLU A 54 -1.72 5.95 -21.65
CA GLU A 54 -0.69 6.47 -20.76
C GLU A 54 -0.20 5.40 -19.78
N LEU A 55 -1.12 4.58 -19.25
CA LEU A 55 -0.83 3.54 -18.27
C LEU A 55 -0.44 2.20 -18.92
N SER A 56 -0.67 2.05 -20.23
CA SER A 56 -0.26 0.89 -21.01
C SER A 56 1.27 0.80 -21.15
N ASP A 57 1.96 1.94 -21.12
CA ASP A 57 3.43 2.00 -21.14
C ASP A 57 4.03 1.57 -19.78
N ILE A 58 4.84 0.52 -19.81
CA ILE A 58 5.51 0.00 -18.60
C ILE A 58 6.45 1.02 -17.95
N ARG A 59 7.07 1.91 -18.73
CA ARG A 59 7.97 2.96 -18.24
C ARG A 59 7.21 3.94 -17.33
N VAL A 60 5.98 4.28 -17.70
CA VAL A 60 5.09 5.12 -16.89
C VAL A 60 4.72 4.44 -15.58
N ARG A 61 4.37 3.15 -15.61
CA ARG A 61 4.04 2.39 -14.38
C ARG A 61 5.24 2.24 -13.44
N LYS A 62 6.44 2.04 -13.99
CA LYS A 62 7.70 2.03 -13.22
C LYS A 62 8.01 3.40 -12.63
N ALA A 63 7.75 4.48 -13.37
CA ALA A 63 7.88 5.84 -12.86
C ALA A 63 6.97 6.10 -11.65
N ILE A 64 5.69 5.71 -11.75
CA ILE A 64 4.73 5.85 -10.65
C ILE A 64 5.19 5.05 -9.42
N ASN A 65 5.70 3.83 -9.60
CA ASN A 65 6.22 3.04 -8.49
C ASN A 65 7.37 3.74 -7.75
N HIS A 66 8.34 4.32 -8.46
CA HIS A 66 9.42 5.09 -7.84
C HIS A 66 8.96 6.42 -7.22
N ALA A 67 7.82 6.96 -7.65
CA ALA A 67 7.28 8.22 -7.12
C ALA A 67 6.51 8.05 -5.80
N ILE A 68 6.14 6.82 -5.42
CA ILE A 68 5.36 6.55 -4.21
C ILE A 68 6.29 6.26 -3.03
N ASN A 69 6.21 7.08 -1.98
CA ASN A 69 6.93 6.84 -0.74
C ASN A 69 6.16 5.86 0.17
N ARG A 70 6.41 4.56 0.00
CA ARG A 70 5.79 3.49 0.81
C ARG A 70 6.13 3.62 2.30
N GLY A 71 7.34 4.05 2.64
CA GLY A 71 7.76 4.25 4.03
C GLY A 71 6.94 5.34 4.73
N PHE A 72 6.72 6.47 4.06
CA PHE A 72 5.86 7.54 4.56
C PHE A 72 4.40 7.06 4.77
N ILE A 73 3.86 6.28 3.85
CA ILE A 73 2.50 5.72 3.97
C ILE A 73 2.43 4.81 5.20
N ILE A 74 3.37 3.88 5.34
CA ILE A 74 3.42 2.94 6.48
C ILE A 74 3.50 3.71 7.81
N GLU A 75 4.40 4.70 7.89
CA GLU A 75 4.62 5.45 9.11
C GLU A 75 3.43 6.35 9.46
N LYS A 76 2.99 7.21 8.52
CA LYS A 76 2.05 8.29 8.80
C LYS A 76 0.60 7.92 8.63
N LEU A 77 0.27 7.06 7.66
CA LEU A 77 -1.13 6.67 7.38
C LEU A 77 -1.46 5.38 8.11
N HIS A 78 -0.55 4.41 8.10
CA HIS A 78 -0.79 3.10 8.69
C HIS A 78 -0.29 2.97 10.15
N ASN A 79 0.31 4.02 10.72
CA ASN A 79 0.83 4.03 12.09
C ASN A 79 1.75 2.83 12.40
N ASN A 80 2.56 2.41 11.43
CA ASN A 80 3.44 1.24 11.49
C ASN A 80 2.73 -0.10 11.75
N LEU A 81 1.41 -0.19 11.50
CA LEU A 81 0.64 -1.43 11.64
C LEU A 81 0.67 -2.31 10.38
N SER A 82 1.33 -1.86 9.32
CA SER A 82 1.53 -2.60 8.06
C SER A 82 3.01 -2.69 7.70
N SER A 83 3.39 -3.70 6.92
CA SER A 83 4.72 -3.81 6.31
C SER A 83 4.68 -3.46 4.82
N SER A 84 5.83 -3.14 4.23
CA SER A 84 5.92 -3.00 2.77
C SER A 84 5.70 -4.35 2.11
N SER A 85 4.81 -4.40 1.11
CA SER A 85 4.67 -5.57 0.25
C SER A 85 5.76 -5.57 -0.82
N THR A 86 6.29 -6.77 -1.12
CA THR A 86 7.23 -7.06 -2.20
C THR A 86 6.53 -7.70 -3.40
N GLY A 87 5.32 -8.23 -3.24
CA GLY A 87 4.61 -8.93 -4.31
C GLY A 87 3.14 -9.24 -3.98
N PRO A 88 2.47 -10.08 -4.78
CA PRO A 88 1.06 -10.41 -4.58
C PRO A 88 0.82 -11.38 -3.42
N LEU A 89 1.85 -12.06 -2.93
CA LEU A 89 1.76 -13.04 -1.86
C LEU A 89 2.23 -12.44 -0.53
N THR A 90 1.54 -12.78 0.55
CA THR A 90 1.97 -12.39 1.90
C THR A 90 3.22 -13.16 2.31
N PRO A 91 4.07 -12.61 3.20
CA PRO A 91 5.26 -13.32 3.70
C PRO A 91 4.97 -14.66 4.39
N GLN A 92 3.73 -14.90 4.79
CA GLN A 92 3.32 -16.14 5.45
C GLN A 92 2.88 -17.23 4.46
N SER A 93 2.73 -16.90 3.19
CA SER A 93 2.49 -17.89 2.15
C SER A 93 3.71 -18.80 1.96
N PRO A 94 3.54 -20.12 1.82
CA PRO A 94 4.65 -21.03 1.48
C PRO A 94 5.23 -20.79 0.08
N PHE A 95 4.55 -19.99 -0.75
CA PHE A 95 4.98 -19.63 -2.10
C PHE A 95 5.55 -18.21 -2.18
N TYR A 96 5.79 -17.55 -1.03
CA TYR A 96 6.36 -16.21 -0.99
C TYR A 96 7.83 -16.20 -1.45
N GLU A 97 8.15 -15.27 -2.35
CA GLU A 97 9.51 -15.01 -2.83
C GLU A 97 9.92 -13.57 -2.44
N PRO A 98 10.84 -13.37 -1.48
CA PRO A 98 11.33 -12.04 -1.10
C PRO A 98 12.28 -11.41 -2.12
N GLU A 99 13.00 -12.18 -2.92
CA GLU A 99 14.03 -11.70 -3.83
C GLU A 99 13.44 -11.30 -5.19
N VAL A 100 12.70 -10.19 -5.18
CA VAL A 100 12.03 -9.63 -6.35
C VAL A 100 12.54 -8.23 -6.68
N GLU A 101 12.36 -7.84 -7.95
CA GLU A 101 12.63 -6.47 -8.39
C GLU A 101 11.87 -5.46 -7.50
N SER A 102 12.62 -4.53 -6.93
CA SER A 102 12.06 -3.53 -6.01
C SER A 102 12.10 -2.12 -6.61
N TYR A 103 11.15 -1.30 -6.19
CA TYR A 103 11.01 0.08 -6.66
C TYR A 103 11.15 1.04 -5.47
N PRO A 104 12.39 1.34 -5.02
CA PRO A 104 12.59 2.29 -3.94
C PRO A 104 12.07 3.67 -4.34
N TYR A 105 11.64 4.44 -3.34
CA TYR A 105 11.21 5.81 -3.53
C TYR A 105 12.38 6.67 -4.04
N ASP A 106 12.30 7.08 -5.29
CA ASP A 106 13.34 7.84 -5.98
C ASP A 106 12.70 8.73 -7.05
N ARG A 107 12.50 10.00 -6.69
CA ARG A 107 11.91 11.00 -7.58
C ARG A 107 12.74 11.24 -8.83
N LYS A 108 14.08 11.08 -8.77
CA LYS A 108 14.96 11.29 -9.94
C LYS A 108 14.79 10.13 -10.92
N LYS A 109 14.78 8.88 -10.44
CA LYS A 109 14.47 7.71 -11.29
C LYS A 109 13.07 7.81 -11.87
N ALA A 110 12.07 8.21 -11.07
CA ALA A 110 10.71 8.41 -11.58
C ALA A 110 10.67 9.41 -12.74
N GLN A 111 11.36 10.55 -12.62
CA GLN A 111 11.44 11.56 -13.67
C GLN A 111 12.13 11.03 -14.93
N ALA A 112 13.28 10.36 -14.78
CA ALA A 112 14.00 9.76 -15.90
C ALA A 112 13.14 8.75 -16.68
N ARG A 113 12.36 7.91 -15.98
CA ARG A 113 11.43 6.96 -16.62
C ARG A 113 10.31 7.64 -17.40
N LEU A 114 9.85 8.83 -16.96
CA LEU A 114 8.88 9.62 -17.71
C LEU A 114 9.50 10.29 -18.93
N ASP A 115 10.75 10.74 -18.83
CA ASP A 115 11.52 11.28 -19.96
C ASP A 115 11.69 10.21 -21.06
N GLU A 116 12.01 8.97 -20.67
CA GLU A 116 12.13 7.82 -21.58
C GLU A 116 10.80 7.43 -22.26
N ALA A 117 9.65 7.75 -21.64
CA ALA A 117 8.32 7.36 -22.11
C ALA A 117 7.68 8.36 -23.10
N ASP A 118 8.47 9.27 -23.67
CA ASP A 118 7.99 10.43 -24.45
C ASP A 118 6.99 11.32 -23.67
N GLY A 119 7.00 11.22 -22.34
CA GLY A 119 6.27 12.09 -21.42
C GLY A 119 6.91 13.48 -21.37
N LYS A 120 6.88 14.18 -22.52
CA LYS A 120 7.35 15.56 -22.65
C LYS A 120 6.62 16.39 -21.62
N ARG A 121 7.35 17.27 -20.92
CA ARG A 121 6.76 18.21 -19.96
C ARG A 121 5.70 19.05 -20.67
N GLY A 122 4.44 18.85 -20.31
CA GLY A 122 3.36 19.76 -20.68
C GLY A 122 3.46 21.08 -19.92
N HIS A 123 2.52 21.98 -20.18
CA HIS A 123 2.41 23.23 -19.44
C HIS A 123 2.21 22.95 -17.94
N VAL A 124 2.91 23.70 -17.08
CA VAL A 124 2.86 23.60 -15.60
C VAL A 124 3.45 22.30 -15.03
N GLY A 125 4.38 21.64 -15.75
CA GLY A 125 5.13 20.49 -15.21
C GLY A 125 4.34 19.18 -15.12
N VAL A 126 3.09 19.18 -15.57
CA VAL A 126 2.30 17.96 -15.79
C VAL A 126 2.86 17.24 -17.02
N ARG A 127 3.34 16.01 -16.83
CA ARG A 127 3.94 15.19 -17.90
C ARG A 127 2.97 14.19 -18.51
N ILE A 128 1.97 13.78 -17.74
CA ILE A 128 0.94 12.81 -18.12
C ILE A 128 -0.35 13.25 -17.43
N SER A 129 -1.44 13.32 -18.18
CA SER A 129 -2.78 13.58 -17.66
C SER A 129 -3.61 12.31 -17.79
N LEU A 130 -4.24 11.89 -16.70
CA LEU A 130 -5.19 10.77 -16.69
C LEU A 130 -6.59 11.38 -16.70
N THR A 131 -7.22 11.39 -17.88
CA THR A 131 -8.64 11.75 -18.05
C THR A 131 -9.46 10.52 -18.36
#